data_AF-A0AAW2DLI9-F1
#
_entry.id   AF-A0AAW2DLI9-F1
#
_cell.length_a   1.000
_cell.length_b   1.000
_cell.length_c   1.000
_cell.angle_alpha   90.00
_cell.angle_beta   90.00
_cell.angle_gamma   90.00
#
_symmetry.space_group_name_H-M   'P 1'
#
loop_
_entity.id
_entity.type
_entity.pdbx_description
1 polymer ?
#
loop_
_entity_poly.entity_id
_entity_poly.type
_entity_poly.pdbx_seq_one_letter_code
_entity_poly.pdbx_strand_id
1 'polypeptide(L)'
;MACCSFRDSLNSSFCSYGACGDSKVGAFQMVRGAIPVNRELWTDGYFSDIAKIIGGVWLRLWIQGASAVSNMGMFVDEMSSDSFQLLGMAEPGMLPEFFGKRSHYGTPLIGILFSASGVFLLSWLSFQEIIAAENFLYCFGMILEFIAFVWLRVEHPTLYRPYKIPGGIVGAILLCISPTILICIVLTLSTLKVFLVSIVAMMIGLVMHPCLKYVEKKRWIKFSTNPNLPVLTRTVMAQ
;
A
#
# COMPACT_ATOMS: atom_id res chain seq x y z
N MET A 1 -3.10 17.64 10.44
CA MET A 1 -3.69 16.33 10.80
C MET A 1 -2.77 15.16 10.44
N ALA A 2 -2.18 15.12 9.24
CA ALA A 2 -1.19 14.09 8.87
C ALA A 2 0.05 14.01 9.78
N CYS A 3 0.50 15.12 10.39
CA CYS A 3 1.63 15.11 11.32
C CYS A 3 1.34 14.54 12.72
N CYS A 4 0.09 14.56 13.19
CA CYS A 4 -0.28 13.83 14.39
C CYS A 4 -0.36 12.34 14.07
N SER A 5 -0.93 11.96 12.92
CA SER A 5 -0.93 10.56 12.47
C SER A 5 0.47 10.00 12.26
N PHE A 6 1.44 10.80 11.77
CA PHE A 6 2.82 10.34 11.59
C PHE A 6 3.62 10.33 12.92
N ARG A 7 3.28 11.19 13.88
CA ARG A 7 3.88 11.15 15.23
C ARG A 7 3.28 10.04 16.08
N ASP A 8 1.99 9.75 15.95
CA ASP A 8 1.34 8.61 16.58
C ASP A 8 1.73 7.30 15.88
N SER A 9 1.98 7.31 14.56
CA SER A 9 2.57 6.17 13.85
C SER A 9 4.05 5.99 14.18
N LEU A 10 4.84 7.05 14.38
CA LEU A 10 6.24 6.94 14.81
C LEU A 10 6.39 6.63 16.30
N ASN A 11 5.53 7.14 17.19
CA ASN A 11 5.55 6.77 18.61
C ASN A 11 4.93 5.38 18.86
N SER A 12 3.88 4.97 18.13
CA SER A 12 3.38 3.59 18.19
C SER A 12 4.33 2.60 17.50
N SER A 13 5.05 3.03 16.44
CA SER A 13 6.12 2.23 15.85
C SER A 13 7.35 2.19 16.77
N PHE A 14 7.81 3.28 17.39
CA PHE A 14 8.94 3.22 18.32
C PHE A 14 8.61 2.48 19.62
N CYS A 15 7.36 2.53 20.09
CA CYS A 15 6.93 1.71 21.24
C CYS A 15 6.72 0.23 20.84
N SER A 16 6.31 -0.07 19.59
CA SER A 16 6.26 -1.45 19.07
C SER A 16 7.64 -2.02 18.71
N TYR A 17 8.59 -1.20 18.26
CA TYR A 17 9.98 -1.60 18.00
C TYR A 17 10.82 -1.64 19.30
N GLY A 18 10.38 -0.96 20.36
CA GLY A 18 11.02 -1.01 21.69
C GLY A 18 10.52 -2.15 22.60
N ALA A 19 9.38 -2.78 22.28
CA ALA A 19 8.81 -3.85 23.12
C ALA A 19 8.37 -5.11 22.35
N CYS A 20 8.54 -5.17 21.02
CA CYS A 20 8.26 -6.37 20.22
C CYS A 20 9.50 -6.85 19.45
N GLY A 21 10.68 -6.69 20.05
CA GLY A 21 11.92 -7.36 19.64
C GLY A 21 11.91 -8.87 19.93
N ASP A 22 10.94 -9.38 20.69
CA ASP A 22 11.01 -10.75 21.23
C ASP A 22 9.97 -11.75 20.71
N SER A 23 8.88 -11.34 20.06
CA SER A 23 7.84 -12.32 19.66
C SER A 23 8.00 -12.90 18.25
N LYS A 24 8.39 -12.10 17.24
CA LYS A 24 8.58 -12.61 15.87
C LYS A 24 9.94 -13.30 15.66
N VAL A 25 10.96 -12.86 16.41
CA VAL A 25 12.26 -13.55 16.47
C VAL A 25 12.17 -14.77 17.39
N GLY A 26 11.40 -14.70 18.49
CA GLY A 26 11.23 -15.79 19.46
C GLY A 26 10.61 -17.06 18.88
N ALA A 27 9.59 -16.97 18.02
CA ALA A 27 9.01 -18.15 17.36
C ALA A 27 10.02 -18.82 16.40
N PHE A 28 10.77 -18.02 15.64
CA PHE A 28 11.81 -18.50 14.72
C PHE A 28 13.04 -19.05 15.47
N GLN A 29 13.35 -18.51 16.66
CA GLN A 29 14.42 -18.97 17.53
C GLN A 29 14.04 -20.27 18.27
N MET A 30 12.77 -20.40 18.70
CA MET A 30 12.23 -21.62 19.32
C MET A 30 12.21 -22.79 18.35
N VAL A 31 11.80 -22.56 17.10
CA VAL A 31 11.82 -23.62 16.06
C VAL A 31 13.25 -24.04 15.72
N ARG A 32 14.20 -23.09 15.67
CA ARG A 32 15.64 -23.40 15.47
C ARG A 32 16.28 -24.19 16.61
N GLY A 33 15.71 -24.17 17.81
CA GLY A 33 16.21 -24.95 18.96
C GLY A 33 15.66 -26.38 19.05
N ALA A 34 14.53 -26.67 18.40
CA ALA A 34 13.81 -27.93 18.58
C ALA A 34 14.01 -28.97 17.45
N ILE A 35 14.38 -28.55 16.24
CA ILE A 35 14.49 -29.42 15.06
C ILE A 35 15.59 -28.92 14.09
N PRO A 36 16.35 -29.83 13.45
CA PRO A 36 17.37 -29.45 12.48
C PRO A 36 16.72 -28.73 11.27
N VAL A 37 17.27 -27.58 10.90
CA VAL A 37 16.75 -26.74 9.81
C VAL A 37 17.01 -27.41 8.47
N ASN A 38 15.99 -28.07 7.92
CA ASN A 38 15.99 -28.55 6.54
C ASN A 38 15.15 -27.59 5.68
N ARG A 39 15.79 -26.85 4.77
CA ARG A 39 15.17 -25.78 3.98
C ARG A 39 14.21 -26.29 2.91
N GLU A 40 14.30 -27.56 2.53
CA GLU A 40 13.45 -28.15 1.49
C GLU A 40 12.02 -28.46 1.97
N LEU A 41 11.80 -28.55 3.29
CA LEU A 41 10.48 -28.82 3.88
C LEU A 41 9.63 -27.57 4.08
N TRP A 42 10.18 -26.37 3.83
CA TRP A 42 9.53 -25.08 4.06
C TRP A 42 8.50 -24.80 2.97
N THR A 43 7.35 -25.46 3.11
CA THR A 43 6.20 -25.34 2.22
C THR A 43 4.99 -24.79 2.99
N ASP A 44 3.95 -24.39 2.27
CA ASP A 44 2.74 -23.84 2.88
C ASP A 44 2.14 -24.84 3.89
N GLY A 45 1.89 -24.38 5.12
CA GLY A 45 1.43 -25.23 6.22
C GLY A 45 2.54 -25.86 7.07
N TYR A 46 3.81 -25.76 6.69
CA TYR A 46 4.93 -26.36 7.44
C TYR A 46 5.02 -25.87 8.90
N PHE A 47 4.72 -24.59 9.16
CA PHE A 47 4.63 -24.04 10.52
C PHE A 47 3.54 -24.71 11.36
N SER A 48 2.43 -25.10 10.74
CA SER A 48 1.35 -25.83 11.41
C SER A 48 1.74 -27.28 11.71
N ASP A 49 2.63 -27.88 10.92
CA ASP A 49 3.14 -29.22 11.17
C ASP A 49 4.22 -29.20 12.25
N ILE A 50 5.10 -28.20 12.25
CA ILE A 50 6.04 -27.96 13.35
C ILE A 50 5.28 -27.74 14.67
N ALA A 51 4.21 -26.94 14.64
CA ALA A 51 3.36 -26.71 15.80
C ALA A 51 2.76 -28.01 16.35
N LYS A 52 2.39 -28.95 15.48
CA LYS A 52 1.89 -30.26 15.87
C LYS A 52 2.97 -31.12 16.53
N ILE A 53 4.20 -31.06 16.02
CA ILE A 53 5.35 -31.81 16.56
C ILE A 53 5.74 -31.29 17.95
N ILE A 54 5.71 -29.98 18.16
CA ILE A 54 6.16 -29.35 19.41
C ILE A 54 5.05 -29.32 20.48
N GLY A 55 3.82 -28.97 20.10
CA GLY A 55 2.72 -28.66 21.03
C GLY A 55 1.43 -29.44 20.79
N GLY A 56 1.48 -30.49 19.95
CA GLY A 56 0.33 -31.34 19.68
C GLY A 56 -0.78 -30.66 18.86
N VAL A 57 -1.94 -31.32 18.80
CA VAL A 57 -3.10 -30.87 17.99
C VAL A 57 -3.65 -29.53 18.48
N TRP A 58 -3.56 -29.24 19.79
CA TRP A 58 -4.03 -27.99 20.37
C TRP A 58 -3.28 -26.78 19.81
N LEU A 59 -1.95 -26.79 19.83
CA LEU A 59 -1.15 -25.68 19.30
C LEU A 59 -1.31 -25.51 17.79
N ARG A 60 -1.46 -26.62 17.05
CA ARG A 60 -1.79 -26.61 15.62
C ARG A 60 -3.10 -25.87 15.34
N LEU A 61 -4.17 -26.16 16.09
CA LEU A 61 -5.48 -25.51 15.89
C LEU A 61 -5.40 -24.00 16.16
N TRP A 62 -4.70 -23.58 17.22
CA TRP A 62 -4.51 -22.16 17.51
C TRP A 62 -3.75 -21.44 16.40
N ILE A 63 -2.67 -22.03 15.87
CA ILE A 63 -1.89 -21.42 14.79
C ILE A 63 -2.67 -21.37 13.49
N GLN A 64 -3.41 -22.43 13.14
CA GLN A 64 -4.27 -22.43 11.95
C GLN A 64 -5.41 -21.40 12.06
N GLY A 65 -6.06 -21.33 13.23
CA GLY A 65 -7.10 -20.35 13.50
C GLY A 65 -6.57 -18.92 13.45
N ALA A 66 -5.42 -18.66 14.09
CA ALA A 66 -4.77 -17.35 14.07
C ALA A 66 -4.35 -16.94 12.64
N SER A 67 -3.82 -17.86 11.84
CA SER A 67 -3.48 -17.58 10.43
C SER A 67 -4.73 -17.22 9.62
N ALA A 68 -5.82 -17.97 9.76
CA ALA A 68 -7.06 -17.70 9.03
C ALA A 68 -7.64 -16.32 9.41
N VAL A 69 -7.70 -16.01 10.70
CA VAL A 69 -8.19 -14.71 11.20
C VAL A 69 -7.28 -13.56 10.75
N SER A 70 -5.95 -13.75 10.77
CA SER A 70 -4.99 -12.73 10.32
C SER A 70 -5.13 -12.44 8.83
N ASN A 71 -5.28 -13.46 7.99
CA ASN A 71 -5.45 -13.29 6.55
C ASN A 71 -6.78 -12.58 6.23
N MET A 72 -7.84 -12.93 6.97
CA MET A 72 -9.14 -12.24 6.84
C MET A 72 -9.04 -10.77 7.26
N GLY A 73 -8.34 -10.48 8.36
CA GLY A 73 -8.10 -9.12 8.83
C GLY A 73 -7.34 -8.28 7.81
N MET A 74 -6.26 -8.82 7.24
CA MET A 74 -5.47 -8.15 6.21
C MET A 74 -6.29 -7.82 4.96
N PHE A 75 -7.14 -8.76 4.52
CA PHE A 75 -8.02 -8.52 3.38
C PHE A 75 -9.02 -7.38 3.62
N VAL A 76 -9.62 -7.34 4.82
CA VAL A 76 -10.59 -6.29 5.17
C VAL A 76 -9.91 -4.92 5.31
N ASP A 77 -8.73 -4.88 5.92
CA ASP A 77 -7.93 -3.66 6.09
C ASP A 77 -7.57 -3.07 4.71
N GLU A 78 -7.06 -3.90 3.80
CA GLU A 78 -6.66 -3.48 2.46
C GLU A 78 -7.86 -2.98 1.63
N MET A 79 -8.95 -3.75 1.62
CA MET A 79 -10.18 -3.36 0.91
C MET A 79 -10.72 -2.02 1.41
N SER A 80 -10.60 -1.77 2.73
CA SER A 80 -11.02 -0.50 3.31
C SER A 80 -10.11 0.65 2.88
N SER A 81 -8.79 0.46 2.94
CA SER A 81 -7.79 1.46 2.56
C SER A 81 -8.01 1.94 1.12
N ASP A 82 -8.12 1.02 0.16
CA ASP A 82 -8.34 1.34 -1.26
C ASP A 82 -9.63 2.14 -1.49
N SER A 83 -10.71 1.70 -0.83
CA SER A 83 -12.03 2.32 -0.98
C SER A 83 -12.04 3.76 -0.43
N PHE A 84 -11.39 3.98 0.72
CA PHE A 84 -11.26 5.31 1.32
C PHE A 84 -10.25 6.19 0.56
N GLN A 85 -9.23 5.61 -0.05
CA GLN A 85 -8.29 6.33 -0.90
C GLN A 85 -8.99 6.87 -2.16
N LEU A 86 -9.84 6.07 -2.81
CA LEU A 86 -10.66 6.52 -3.95
C LEU A 86 -11.62 7.65 -3.55
N LEU A 87 -12.28 7.51 -2.39
CA LEU A 87 -13.14 8.55 -1.84
C LEU A 87 -12.34 9.85 -1.57
N GLY A 88 -11.17 9.74 -0.96
CA GLY A 88 -10.28 10.86 -0.66
C GLY A 88 -9.76 11.58 -1.90
N MET A 89 -9.66 10.88 -3.04
CA MET A 89 -9.37 11.49 -4.35
C MET A 89 -10.60 12.11 -5.01
N ALA A 90 -11.80 11.57 -4.76
CA ALA A 90 -13.05 12.09 -5.32
C ALA A 90 -13.55 13.36 -4.63
N GLU A 91 -13.31 13.51 -3.32
CA GLU A 91 -13.69 14.69 -2.54
C GLU A 91 -13.10 16.02 -3.06
N PRO A 92 -11.79 16.12 -3.38
CA PRO A 92 -11.20 17.31 -4.00
C PRO A 92 -11.48 17.42 -5.51
N GLY A 93 -12.27 16.50 -6.09
CA GLY A 93 -12.63 16.51 -7.50
C GLY A 93 -11.58 15.93 -8.45
N MET A 94 -10.62 15.13 -7.96
CA MET A 94 -9.66 14.44 -8.84
C MET A 94 -10.28 13.23 -9.56
N LEU A 95 -11.36 12.68 -9.01
CA LEU A 95 -12.14 11.59 -9.56
C LEU A 95 -13.63 12.00 -9.75
N PRO A 96 -14.39 11.27 -10.59
CA PRO A 96 -15.82 11.49 -10.78
C PRO A 96 -16.61 11.54 -9.47
N GLU A 97 -17.66 12.38 -9.41
CA GLU A 97 -18.52 12.54 -8.22
C GLU A 97 -19.14 11.23 -7.73
N PHE A 98 -19.29 10.25 -8.62
CA PHE A 98 -19.78 8.91 -8.27
C PHE A 98 -18.94 8.25 -7.17
N PHE A 99 -17.60 8.34 -7.22
CA PHE A 99 -16.72 7.78 -6.18
C PHE A 99 -16.77 8.57 -4.87
N GLY A 100 -17.25 9.82 -4.91
CA GLY A 100 -17.44 10.68 -3.74
C GLY A 100 -18.72 10.40 -2.95
N LYS A 101 -19.64 9.59 -3.48
CA LYS A 101 -20.92 9.29 -2.82
C LYS A 101 -20.72 8.34 -1.65
N ARG A 102 -21.11 8.80 -0.46
CA ARG A 102 -21.16 7.99 0.76
C ARG A 102 -22.56 7.39 0.96
N SER A 103 -22.60 6.18 1.50
CA SER A 103 -23.85 5.56 1.99
C SER A 103 -24.35 6.27 3.26
N HIS A 104 -25.56 5.93 3.69
CA HIS A 104 -26.15 6.38 4.96
C HIS A 104 -25.23 6.10 6.16
N TYR A 105 -24.44 5.03 6.10
CA TYR A 105 -23.46 4.65 7.13
C TYR A 105 -22.07 5.27 6.95
N GLY A 106 -21.91 6.23 6.02
CA GLY A 106 -20.63 6.89 5.74
C GLY A 106 -19.65 6.06 4.90
N THR A 107 -20.03 4.85 4.48
CA THR A 107 -19.16 3.94 3.72
C THR A 107 -19.18 4.23 2.20
N PRO A 108 -18.01 4.22 1.53
CA PRO A 108 -17.93 4.36 0.07
C PRO A 108 -18.25 3.03 -0.63
N LEU A 109 -19.55 2.72 -0.80
CA LEU A 109 -20.01 1.47 -1.43
C LEU A 109 -19.43 1.26 -2.83
N ILE A 110 -19.26 2.34 -3.57
CA ILE A 110 -18.76 2.32 -4.94
C ILE A 110 -17.27 2.00 -4.99
N GLY A 111 -16.50 2.54 -4.04
CA GLY A 111 -15.09 2.18 -3.86
C GLY A 111 -14.94 0.70 -3.54
N ILE A 112 -15.76 0.19 -2.62
CA ILE A 112 -15.74 -1.24 -2.22
C ILE A 112 -16.08 -2.15 -3.42
N LEU A 113 -17.12 -1.83 -4.19
CA LEU A 113 -17.48 -2.61 -5.38
C LEU A 113 -16.37 -2.59 -6.43
N PHE A 114 -15.73 -1.43 -6.62
CA PHE A 114 -14.61 -1.29 -7.55
C PHE A 114 -13.39 -2.11 -7.11
N SER A 115 -12.96 -1.99 -5.85
CA SER A 115 -11.85 -2.77 -5.30
C SER A 115 -12.16 -4.28 -5.31
N ALA A 116 -13.38 -4.68 -4.95
CA ALA A 116 -13.83 -6.07 -5.05
C ALA A 116 -13.77 -6.60 -6.49
N SER A 117 -14.18 -5.81 -7.48
CA SER A 117 -14.07 -6.19 -8.88
C SER A 117 -12.62 -6.39 -9.32
N GLY A 118 -11.68 -5.58 -8.80
CA GLY A 118 -10.25 -5.76 -9.03
C GLY A 118 -9.72 -7.09 -8.50
N VAL A 119 -10.11 -7.47 -7.28
CA VAL A 119 -9.75 -8.77 -6.68
C VAL A 119 -10.30 -9.93 -7.51
N PHE A 120 -11.55 -9.84 -7.99
CA PHE A 120 -12.13 -10.87 -8.86
C PHE A 120 -11.38 -11.01 -10.19
N LEU A 121 -10.94 -9.90 -10.79
CA LEU A 121 -10.14 -9.92 -12.02
C LEU A 121 -8.77 -10.57 -11.79
N LEU A 122 -8.13 -10.27 -10.66
CA LEU A 122 -6.82 -10.82 -10.28
C LEU A 122 -6.89 -12.31 -9.89
N SER A 123 -8.06 -12.82 -9.52
CA SER A 123 -8.27 -14.23 -9.14
C SER A 123 -7.95 -15.23 -10.27
N TRP A 124 -7.80 -14.76 -11.52
CA TRP A 124 -7.39 -15.61 -12.65
C TRP A 124 -5.87 -15.89 -12.68
N LEU A 125 -5.07 -15.15 -11.92
CA LEU A 125 -3.62 -15.34 -11.81
C LEU A 125 -3.28 -16.28 -10.65
N SER A 126 -2.11 -16.92 -10.72
CA SER A 126 -1.62 -17.71 -9.58
C SER A 126 -1.15 -16.81 -8.43
N PHE A 127 -1.17 -17.32 -7.21
CA PHE A 127 -0.78 -16.57 -6.01
C PHE A 127 0.62 -15.96 -6.10
N GLN A 128 1.59 -16.72 -6.64
CA GLN A 128 2.96 -16.23 -6.83
C GLN A 128 3.04 -15.10 -7.86
N GLU A 129 2.23 -15.18 -8.93
CA GLU A 129 2.14 -14.11 -9.93
C GLU A 129 1.49 -12.85 -9.36
N ILE A 130 0.47 -12.99 -8.50
CA ILE A 130 -0.18 -11.86 -7.81
C ILE A 130 0.83 -11.14 -6.92
N ILE A 131 1.56 -11.87 -6.06
CA ILE A 131 2.58 -11.27 -5.19
C ILE A 131 3.66 -10.57 -6.02
N ALA A 132 4.10 -11.18 -7.12
CA ALA A 132 5.10 -10.57 -7.98
C ALA A 132 4.58 -9.31 -8.69
N ALA A 133 3.31 -9.31 -9.11
CA ALA A 133 2.67 -8.15 -9.75
C ALA A 133 2.45 -6.99 -8.77
N GLU A 134 1.96 -7.29 -7.56
CA GLU A 134 1.76 -6.33 -6.48
C GLU A 134 3.09 -5.66 -6.09
N ASN A 135 4.13 -6.47 -5.85
CA ASN A 135 5.46 -5.95 -5.57
C ASN A 135 5.96 -5.01 -6.68
N PHE A 136 5.73 -5.35 -7.95
CA PHE A 136 6.08 -4.47 -9.07
C PHE A 136 5.33 -3.13 -9.02
N LEU A 137 4.01 -3.17 -8.83
CA LEU A 137 3.18 -1.97 -8.77
C LEU A 137 3.53 -1.09 -7.56
N TYR A 138 3.79 -1.72 -6.41
CA TYR A 138 4.26 -1.05 -5.21
C TYR A 138 5.60 -0.34 -5.45
N CYS A 139 6.56 -1.05 -6.05
CA CYS A 139 7.85 -0.49 -6.43
C CYS A 139 7.71 0.73 -7.34
N PHE A 140 6.84 0.64 -8.35
CA PHE A 140 6.57 1.75 -9.26
C PHE A 140 5.89 2.94 -8.54
N GLY A 141 4.90 2.67 -7.69
CA GLY A 141 4.23 3.68 -6.87
C GLY A 141 5.20 4.43 -5.97
N MET A 142 6.12 3.72 -5.32
CA MET A 142 7.17 4.31 -4.49
C MET A 142 8.09 5.24 -5.30
N ILE A 143 8.48 4.84 -6.52
CA ILE A 143 9.28 5.69 -7.40
C ILE A 143 8.53 6.97 -7.77
N LEU A 144 7.25 6.87 -8.12
CA LEU A 144 6.41 8.03 -8.40
C LEU A 144 6.27 8.95 -7.19
N GLU A 145 6.12 8.40 -5.99
CA GLU A 145 6.06 9.16 -4.75
C GLU A 145 7.37 9.92 -4.50
N PHE A 146 8.52 9.27 -4.69
CA PHE A 146 9.82 9.93 -4.57
C PHE A 146 10.02 11.04 -5.61
N ILE A 147 9.62 10.81 -6.86
CA ILE A 147 9.67 11.83 -7.92
C ILE A 147 8.77 13.01 -7.54
N ALA A 148 7.52 12.74 -7.13
CA ALA A 148 6.58 13.77 -6.71
C ALA A 148 7.11 14.56 -5.51
N PHE A 149 7.73 13.87 -4.55
CA PHE A 149 8.35 14.49 -3.39
C PHE A 149 9.50 15.43 -3.78
N VAL A 150 10.44 14.96 -4.60
CA VAL A 150 11.57 15.78 -5.07
C VAL A 150 11.06 16.95 -5.92
N TRP A 151 10.10 16.70 -6.80
CA TRP A 151 9.51 17.73 -7.65
C TRP A 151 8.83 18.83 -6.83
N LEU A 152 7.98 18.47 -5.85
CA LEU A 152 7.32 19.42 -4.96
C LEU A 152 8.35 20.23 -4.14
N ARG A 153 9.51 19.64 -3.83
CA ARG A 153 10.58 20.36 -3.14
C ARG A 153 11.26 21.43 -3.98
N VAL A 154 11.39 21.19 -5.28
CA VAL A 154 11.99 22.11 -6.24
C VAL A 154 11.00 23.21 -6.64
N GLU A 155 9.76 22.84 -6.94
CA GLU A 155 8.72 23.77 -7.41
C GLU A 155 8.25 24.72 -6.31
N HIS A 156 8.09 24.22 -5.08
CA HIS A 156 7.57 25.01 -3.96
C HIS A 156 8.53 25.00 -2.76
N PRO A 157 9.66 25.75 -2.86
CA PRO A 157 10.69 25.78 -1.82
C PRO A 157 10.27 26.55 -0.56
N THR A 158 9.29 27.46 -0.66
CA THR A 158 8.86 28.36 0.42
C THR A 158 7.74 27.81 1.32
N LEU A 159 7.20 26.63 1.01
CA LEU A 159 6.15 26.02 1.83
C LEU A 159 6.67 25.70 3.24
N TYR A 160 5.86 26.04 4.27
CA TYR A 160 6.16 25.72 5.66
C TYR A 160 6.22 24.19 5.86
N ARG A 161 7.40 23.68 6.24
CA ARG A 161 7.64 22.24 6.46
C ARG A 161 7.86 21.99 7.96
N PRO A 162 6.89 21.38 8.67
CA PRO A 162 7.02 21.09 10.10
C PRO A 162 8.10 20.04 10.40
N TYR A 163 8.45 19.21 9.41
CA TYR A 163 9.54 18.23 9.51
C TYR A 163 10.57 18.50 8.43
N LYS A 164 11.82 18.77 8.85
CA LYS A 164 12.95 19.03 7.95
C LYS A 164 13.86 17.80 7.91
N ILE A 165 14.18 17.35 6.69
CA ILE A 165 15.10 16.23 6.49
C ILE A 165 16.54 16.77 6.61
N PRO A 166 17.40 16.17 7.44
CA PRO A 166 18.81 16.53 7.49
C PRO A 166 19.46 16.27 6.11
N GLY A 167 20.12 17.27 5.53
CA GLY A 167 20.80 17.15 4.24
C GLY A 167 20.06 17.70 3.00
N GLY A 168 18.92 18.39 3.15
CA GLY A 168 18.29 19.15 2.06
C GLY A 168 17.81 18.29 0.88
N ILE A 169 18.12 18.70 -0.35
CA ILE A 169 17.77 17.95 -1.59
C ILE A 169 18.69 16.74 -1.78
N VAL A 170 19.98 16.87 -1.43
CA VAL A 170 20.95 15.77 -1.56
C VAL A 170 20.60 14.61 -0.62
N GLY A 171 20.23 14.92 0.64
CA GLY A 171 19.75 13.92 1.59
C GLY A 171 18.45 13.25 1.14
N ALA A 172 17.56 14.00 0.46
CA ALA A 172 16.35 13.43 -0.12
C ALA A 172 16.68 12.44 -1.27
N ILE A 173 17.56 12.82 -2.20
CA ILE A 173 17.96 11.96 -3.32
C ILE A 173 18.67 10.70 -2.80
N LEU A 174 19.60 10.83 -1.85
CA LEU A 174 20.30 9.69 -1.23
C LEU A 174 19.32 8.72 -0.54
N LEU A 175 18.31 9.26 0.15
CA LEU A 175 17.26 8.44 0.76
C LEU A 175 16.40 7.71 -0.27
N CYS A 176 16.23 8.27 -1.47
CA CYS A 176 15.50 7.63 -2.58
C CYS A 176 16.33 6.54 -3.28
N ILE A 177 17.66 6.65 -3.30
CA ILE A 177 18.54 5.68 -3.98
C ILE A 177 18.47 4.30 -3.32
N SER A 178 18.49 4.24 -1.97
CA SER A 178 18.42 2.98 -1.22
C SER A 178 17.20 2.10 -1.58
N PRO A 179 15.95 2.60 -1.54
CA PRO A 179 14.79 1.84 -1.97
C PRO A 179 14.79 1.57 -3.48
N THR A 180 15.30 2.47 -4.32
CA THR A 180 15.37 2.24 -5.78
C THR A 180 16.25 1.04 -6.14
N ILE A 181 17.38 0.85 -5.44
CA ILE A 181 18.26 -0.31 -5.65
C ILE A 181 17.55 -1.61 -5.26
N LEU A 182 16.87 -1.63 -4.12
CA LEU A 182 16.10 -2.79 -3.66
C LEU A 182 14.98 -3.15 -4.64
N ILE A 183 14.30 -2.13 -5.17
CA ILE A 183 13.28 -2.28 -6.21
C ILE A 183 13.89 -2.95 -7.45
N CYS A 184 15.01 -2.45 -7.98
CA CYS A 184 15.66 -3.01 -9.15
C CYS A 184 16.02 -4.50 -8.98
N ILE A 185 16.46 -4.90 -7.79
CA ILE A 185 16.79 -6.31 -7.50
C ILE A 185 15.53 -7.19 -7.58
N VAL A 186 14.43 -6.77 -6.94
CA VAL A 186 13.17 -7.53 -6.97
C VAL A 186 12.64 -7.66 -8.39
N LEU A 187 12.78 -6.60 -9.21
CA LEU A 187 12.39 -6.60 -10.62
C LEU A 187 13.15 -7.62 -11.47
N THR A 188 14.45 -7.84 -11.20
CA THR A 188 15.26 -8.81 -11.95
C THR A 188 14.89 -10.28 -11.71
N LEU A 189 14.17 -10.57 -10.61
CA LEU A 189 13.75 -11.93 -10.27
C LEU A 189 12.36 -12.30 -10.84
N SER A 190 11.66 -11.35 -11.48
CA SER A 190 10.27 -11.56 -11.91
C SER A 190 10.15 -12.23 -13.28
N THR A 191 9.04 -12.94 -13.49
CA THR A 191 8.77 -13.68 -14.73
C THR A 191 8.23 -12.75 -15.81
N LEU A 192 8.60 -12.98 -17.08
CA LEU A 192 8.20 -12.14 -18.22
C LEU A 192 6.67 -11.95 -18.36
N LYS A 193 5.87 -12.96 -17.99
CA LYS A 193 4.40 -12.86 -18.00
C LYS A 193 3.89 -11.83 -17.00
N VAL A 194 4.41 -11.84 -15.78
CA VAL A 194 4.05 -10.88 -14.73
C VAL A 194 4.45 -9.47 -15.13
N PHE A 195 5.64 -9.32 -15.69
CA PHE A 195 6.13 -8.04 -16.19
C PHE A 195 5.19 -7.41 -17.23
N LEU A 196 4.66 -8.20 -18.17
CA LEU A 196 3.69 -7.71 -19.16
C LEU A 196 2.37 -7.27 -18.52
N VAL A 197 1.82 -8.07 -17.60
CA VAL A 197 0.57 -7.72 -16.89
C VAL A 197 0.74 -6.43 -16.09
N SER A 198 1.85 -6.29 -15.38
CA SER A 198 2.12 -5.09 -14.59
C SER A 198 2.34 -3.84 -15.45
N ILE A 199 2.99 -3.96 -16.61
CA ILE A 199 3.11 -2.84 -17.57
C ILE A 199 1.73 -2.41 -18.06
N VAL A 200 0.86 -3.36 -18.42
CA VAL A 200 -0.50 -3.03 -18.88
C VAL A 200 -1.28 -2.32 -17.78
N ALA A 201 -1.24 -2.82 -16.55
CA ALA A 201 -1.88 -2.19 -15.40
C ALA A 201 -1.35 -0.75 -15.16
N MET A 202 -0.03 -0.56 -15.24
CA MET A 202 0.62 0.75 -15.12
C MET A 202 0.18 1.71 -16.23
N MET A 203 0.12 1.24 -17.47
CA MET A 203 -0.34 2.05 -18.61
C MET A 203 -1.81 2.44 -18.45
N ILE A 204 -2.67 1.54 -17.95
CA ILE A 204 -4.06 1.87 -17.62
C ILE A 204 -4.12 2.99 -16.58
N GLY A 205 -3.35 2.88 -15.49
CA GLY A 205 -3.28 3.91 -14.44
C GLY A 205 -2.80 5.27 -14.98
N LEU A 206 -1.74 5.29 -15.79
CA LEU A 206 -1.20 6.51 -16.39
C LEU A 206 -2.16 7.15 -17.41
N VAL A 207 -2.88 6.35 -18.20
CA VAL A 207 -3.86 6.82 -19.20
C VAL A 207 -5.17 7.26 -18.54
N MET A 208 -5.52 6.70 -17.38
CA MET A 208 -6.75 7.04 -16.67
C MET A 208 -6.79 8.52 -16.27
N HIS A 209 -5.67 9.09 -15.80
CA HIS A 209 -5.61 10.50 -15.42
C HIS A 209 -5.90 11.50 -16.58
N PRO A 210 -5.23 11.44 -17.75
CA PRO A 210 -5.56 12.30 -18.89
C PRO A 210 -6.94 11.99 -19.49
N CYS A 211 -7.40 10.73 -19.45
CA CYS A 211 -8.75 10.37 -19.87
C CYS A 211 -9.81 11.07 -19.01
N LEU A 212 -9.64 11.08 -17.69
CA LEU A 212 -10.52 11.80 -16.77
C LEU A 212 -10.54 13.31 -17.05
N LYS A 213 -9.38 13.93 -17.30
CA LYS A 213 -9.31 15.35 -17.71
C LYS A 213 -10.00 15.62 -19.05
N TYR A 214 -9.93 14.68 -20.00
CA TYR A 214 -10.61 14.80 -21.29
C TYR A 214 -12.14 14.72 -21.13
N VAL A 215 -12.62 13.78 -20.32
CA VAL A 215 -14.04 13.57 -19.98
C VAL A 215 -14.60 14.79 -19.22
N GLU A 216 -13.82 15.38 -18.33
CA GLU A 216 -14.14 16.63 -17.63
C GLU A 216 -14.30 17.79 -18.63
N LYS A 217 -13.34 17.96 -19.55
CA LYS A 217 -13.39 19.02 -20.58
C LYS A 217 -14.60 18.88 -21.51
N LYS A 218 -15.01 17.64 -21.79
CA LYS A 218 -16.22 17.32 -22.56
C LYS A 218 -17.52 17.44 -21.74
N ARG A 219 -17.44 17.67 -20.42
CA ARG A 219 -18.56 17.69 -19.45
C ARG A 219 -19.43 16.43 -19.44
N TRP A 220 -18.85 15.28 -19.78
CA TRP A 220 -19.60 14.01 -19.83
C TRP A 220 -19.93 13.47 -18.43
N ILE A 221 -19.10 13.80 -17.43
CA ILE A 221 -19.26 13.36 -16.05
C ILE A 221 -19.08 14.56 -15.12
N LYS A 222 -19.92 14.66 -14.08
CA LYS A 222 -19.81 15.70 -13.06
C LYS A 222 -18.68 15.35 -12.10
N PHE A 223 -17.76 16.28 -11.91
CA PHE A 223 -16.74 16.23 -10.86
C PHE A 223 -17.26 17.03 -9.67
N SER A 224 -17.15 16.46 -8.47
CA SER A 224 -17.62 17.13 -7.26
C SER A 224 -16.75 18.35 -7.01
N THR A 225 -17.30 19.55 -7.19
CA THR A 225 -16.69 20.78 -6.68
C THR A 225 -17.34 21.02 -5.33
N ASN A 226 -16.79 20.48 -4.26
CA ASN A 226 -17.32 20.74 -2.92
C ASN A 226 -16.72 22.06 -2.39
N PRO A 227 -17.50 23.15 -2.29
CA PRO A 227 -17.00 24.45 -1.84
C PRO A 227 -16.65 24.48 -0.34
N ASN A 228 -16.94 23.40 0.41
CA ASN A 228 -16.76 23.31 1.87
C ASN A 228 -15.54 22.48 2.31
N LEU A 229 -14.75 21.92 1.39
CA LEU A 229 -13.44 21.41 1.81
C LEU A 229 -12.61 22.62 2.27
N PRO A 230 -11.95 22.58 3.44
CA PRO A 230 -11.00 23.62 3.82
C PRO A 230 -10.00 23.72 2.69
N VAL A 231 -10.10 24.82 1.96
CA VAL A 231 -9.28 25.16 0.82
C VAL A 231 -7.84 25.03 1.30
N LEU A 232 -7.17 23.92 0.97
CA LEU A 232 -5.72 23.84 0.92
C LEU A 232 -5.29 24.70 -0.26
N THR A 233 -5.50 25.99 -0.04
CA THR A 233 -4.96 27.16 -0.69
C THR A 233 -4.77 27.07 -2.20
N ARG A 234 -5.82 27.48 -2.93
CA ARG A 234 -5.73 28.10 -4.27
C ARG A 234 -4.73 29.26 -4.36
N THR A 235 -4.06 29.66 -3.27
CA THR A 235 -3.00 30.68 -3.29
C THR A 235 -1.65 30.17 -3.78
N VAL A 236 -1.41 28.86 -3.89
CA VAL A 236 -0.11 28.34 -4.37
C VAL A 236 -0.02 28.33 -5.91
N MET A 237 -1.14 28.46 -6.63
CA MET A 237 -1.15 28.59 -8.10
C MET A 237 -1.41 30.02 -8.60
N ALA A 238 -1.51 31.00 -7.69
CA ALA A 238 -1.85 32.39 -8.03
C ALA A 238 -0.83 33.43 -7.52
N GLN A 239 0.35 33.01 -7.07
CA GLN A 239 1.48 33.90 -6.75
C GLN A 239 2.77 33.37 -7.36
#